data_AF-A0ABD3K5U7-F1
#
_entry.id   AF-A0ABD3K5U7-F1
#
_cell.length_a   1.000
_cell.length_b   1.000
_cell.length_c   1.000
_cell.angle_alpha   90.00
_cell.angle_beta   90.00
_cell.angle_gamma   90.00
#
_symmetry.space_group_name_H-M   'P 1'
#
loop_
_entity.id
_entity.type
_entity.pdbx_description
1 polymer ?
#
loop_
_entity_poly.entity_id
_entity_poly.type
_entity_poly.pdbx_seq_one_letter_code
_entity_poly.pdbx_strand_id
1 'polypeptide(L)'
;MASAGSDLSQFDISKEEKDKLVGEVIRYVLFKSHQNSGCPIKREELTQLVTKNYRNRNLPALVINEAREKLSSVFGYEMRELQKSRPSTNQTRASQSSSADSRSYVLMSQLPADLYRRYVEDVNAVHLSGFTFVVISIVHLAGGKIPEDNLWHHLRRLGLHESNENHQEFGNVKQALEALVQQRFSIFLGE
;
A
#
# COMPACT_ATOMS: atom_id res chain seq x y z
N MET A 1 1.53 -22.20 30.89
CA MET A 1 0.43 -21.55 30.15
C MET A 1 0.38 -22.16 28.75
N ALA A 2 -0.69 -22.89 28.46
CA ALA A 2 -0.85 -23.68 27.25
C ALA A 2 -1.90 -23.02 26.35
N SER A 3 -1.53 -22.72 25.10
CA SER A 3 -2.37 -22.82 23.89
C SER A 3 -1.66 -22.14 22.71
N ALA A 4 -0.85 -22.90 21.97
CA ALA A 4 -0.36 -22.51 20.64
C ALA A 4 -0.38 -23.71 19.67
N GLY A 5 -1.11 -24.77 20.03
CA GLY A 5 -1.09 -26.07 19.32
C GLY A 5 -2.37 -26.39 18.55
N SER A 6 -3.36 -25.49 18.50
CA SER A 6 -4.72 -25.84 18.09
C SER A 6 -5.07 -25.71 16.60
N ASP A 7 -4.19 -25.19 15.73
CA ASP A 7 -4.59 -24.89 14.34
C ASP A 7 -3.95 -25.77 13.25
N LEU A 8 -2.85 -26.48 13.50
CA LEU A 8 -2.10 -27.16 12.42
C LEU A 8 -2.85 -28.38 11.84
N SER A 9 -3.60 -29.10 12.66
CA SER A 9 -4.34 -30.31 12.24
C SER A 9 -5.58 -30.01 11.39
N GLN A 10 -6.01 -28.75 11.30
CA GLN A 10 -7.20 -28.38 10.52
C GLN A 10 -6.92 -28.23 9.02
N PHE A 11 -5.64 -28.14 8.64
CA PHE A 11 -5.25 -27.76 7.27
C PHE A 11 -4.58 -28.88 6.47
N ASP A 12 -4.25 -30.03 7.09
CA ASP A 12 -3.41 -31.09 6.50
C ASP A 12 -2.05 -30.58 5.97
N ILE A 13 -1.40 -29.65 6.70
CA ILE A 13 -0.13 -29.04 6.29
C ILE A 13 0.88 -29.14 7.43
N SER A 14 2.13 -29.45 7.10
CA SER A 14 3.21 -29.47 8.09
C SER A 14 3.57 -28.06 8.57
N LYS A 15 4.25 -27.98 9.72
CA LYS A 15 4.71 -26.70 10.24
C LYS A 15 5.70 -26.01 9.29
N GLU A 16 6.60 -26.79 8.70
CA GLU A 16 7.63 -26.31 7.77
C GLU A 16 7.00 -25.72 6.50
N GLU A 17 5.98 -26.37 5.97
CA GLU A 17 5.30 -25.90 4.77
C GLU A 17 4.47 -24.65 5.03
N LYS A 18 3.84 -24.57 6.21
CA LYS A 18 3.21 -23.33 6.67
C LYS A 18 4.24 -22.19 6.81
N ASP A 19 5.38 -22.44 7.43
CA ASP A 19 6.44 -21.44 7.60
C ASP A 19 6.98 -20.95 6.24
N LYS A 20 7.08 -21.85 5.25
CA LYS A 20 7.45 -21.51 3.87
C LYS A 20 6.43 -20.57 3.22
N LEU A 21 5.13 -20.84 3.35
CA LEU A 21 4.07 -19.97 2.83
C LEU A 21 4.09 -18.59 3.49
N VAL A 22 4.29 -18.55 4.81
CA VAL A 22 4.45 -17.29 5.56
C VAL A 22 5.66 -16.51 5.03
N GLY A 23 6.80 -17.19 4.82
CA GLY A 23 7.99 -16.58 4.25
C GLY A 23 7.78 -16.02 2.84
N GLU A 24 7.01 -16.72 2.00
CA GLU A 24 6.67 -16.26 0.65
C GLU A 24 5.81 -14.99 0.68
N VAL A 25 4.82 -14.93 1.57
CA VAL A 25 3.98 -13.72 1.77
C VAL A 25 4.82 -12.55 2.26
N ILE A 26 5.67 -12.75 3.27
CA ILE A 26 6.57 -11.71 3.80
C ILE A 26 7.46 -11.17 2.68
N ARG A 27 8.09 -12.07 1.93
CA ARG A 27 8.98 -11.72 0.82
C ARG A 27 8.22 -10.88 -0.21
N TYR A 28 7.06 -11.35 -0.64
CA TYR A 28 6.23 -10.63 -1.59
C TYR A 28 5.87 -9.22 -1.11
N VAL A 29 5.41 -9.09 0.15
CA VAL A 29 5.02 -7.79 0.73
C VAL A 29 6.20 -6.82 0.76
N LEU A 30 7.39 -7.27 1.18
CA LEU A 30 8.59 -6.43 1.23
C LEU A 30 9.01 -5.95 -0.16
N PHE A 31 9.10 -6.85 -1.15
CA PHE A 31 9.50 -6.47 -2.50
C PHE A 31 8.46 -5.59 -3.19
N LYS A 32 7.17 -5.90 -3.03
CA LYS A 32 6.08 -5.12 -3.61
C LYS A 32 6.05 -3.71 -3.01
N SER A 33 6.23 -3.60 -1.69
CA SER A 33 6.28 -2.31 -1.01
C SER A 33 7.50 -1.48 -1.41
N HIS A 34 8.65 -2.12 -1.66
CA HIS A 34 9.86 -1.41 -2.13
C HIS A 34 9.71 -0.94 -3.59
N GLN A 35 9.21 -1.79 -4.48
CA GLN A 35 9.05 -1.47 -5.91
C GLN A 35 7.97 -0.41 -6.15
N ASN A 36 6.90 -0.41 -5.36
CA ASN A 36 5.77 0.50 -5.48
C ASN A 36 5.49 1.18 -4.14
N SER A 37 6.42 2.03 -3.71
CA SER A 37 6.36 2.76 -2.44
C SER A 37 5.00 3.46 -2.26
N GLY A 38 4.21 2.98 -1.30
CA GLY A 38 2.90 3.54 -0.96
C GLY A 38 1.70 2.88 -1.64
N CYS A 39 1.87 1.99 -2.61
CA CYS A 39 0.73 1.30 -3.23
C CYS A 39 0.17 0.22 -2.28
N PRO A 40 -1.14 0.22 -1.99
CA PRO A 40 -1.78 -0.85 -1.27
C PRO A 40 -1.70 -2.18 -2.03
N ILE A 41 -1.35 -3.24 -1.29
CA ILE A 41 -1.31 -4.62 -1.78
C ILE A 41 -2.67 -5.25 -1.58
N LYS A 42 -3.30 -5.77 -2.63
CA LYS A 42 -4.64 -6.37 -2.52
C LYS A 42 -4.57 -7.70 -1.76
N ARG A 43 -5.60 -7.98 -0.94
CA ARG A 43 -5.72 -9.26 -0.24
C ARG A 43 -5.78 -10.43 -1.22
N GLU A 44 -6.37 -10.23 -2.39
CA GLU A 44 -6.50 -11.27 -3.42
C GLU A 44 -5.12 -11.69 -3.95
N GLU A 45 -4.18 -10.75 -4.10
CA GLU A 45 -2.80 -11.05 -4.53
C GLU A 45 -2.09 -11.96 -3.52
N LEU A 46 -2.22 -11.66 -2.22
CA LEU A 46 -1.64 -12.47 -1.14
C LEU A 46 -2.33 -13.83 -1.03
N THR A 47 -3.64 -13.86 -1.20
CA THR A 47 -4.43 -15.08 -1.17
C THR A 47 -3.99 -16.02 -2.29
N GLN A 48 -3.77 -15.50 -3.50
CA GLN A 48 -3.29 -16.27 -4.64
C GLN A 48 -1.91 -16.88 -4.43
N LEU A 49 -1.02 -16.27 -3.64
CA LEU A 49 0.27 -16.89 -3.29
C LEU A 49 0.05 -18.19 -2.53
N VAL A 50 -0.90 -18.19 -1.60
CA VAL A 50 -1.19 -19.34 -0.73
C VAL A 50 -2.05 -20.38 -1.45
N THR A 51 -3.07 -19.97 -2.21
CA THR A 51 -4.04 -20.91 -2.81
C THR A 51 -3.55 -21.58 -4.08
N LYS A 52 -2.40 -21.19 -4.64
CA LYS A 52 -1.81 -21.86 -5.83
C LYS A 52 -1.66 -23.37 -5.62
N ASN A 53 -1.25 -23.76 -4.42
CA ASN A 53 -0.96 -25.15 -4.08
C ASN A 53 -1.98 -25.76 -3.12
N TYR A 54 -2.90 -24.95 -2.58
CA TYR A 54 -3.80 -25.35 -1.49
C TYR A 54 -5.25 -24.88 -1.73
N ARG A 55 -6.21 -25.79 -1.56
CA ARG A 55 -7.64 -25.51 -1.75
C ARG A 55 -8.38 -25.09 -0.47
N ASN A 56 -7.68 -25.00 0.65
CA ASN A 56 -8.30 -24.67 1.93
C ASN A 56 -8.59 -23.16 2.04
N ARG A 57 -9.86 -22.81 2.27
CA ARG A 57 -10.34 -21.41 2.32
C ARG A 57 -9.82 -20.62 3.52
N ASN A 58 -9.51 -21.28 4.64
CA ASN A 58 -9.10 -20.62 5.87
C ASN A 58 -7.58 -20.42 5.95
N LEU A 59 -6.81 -21.18 5.16
CA LEU A 59 -5.35 -21.15 5.17
C LEU A 59 -4.77 -19.76 4.82
N PRO A 60 -5.25 -19.06 3.78
CA PRO A 60 -4.71 -17.73 3.45
C PRO A 60 -4.87 -16.72 4.58
N ALA A 61 -5.99 -16.75 5.31
CA ALA A 61 -6.21 -15.84 6.42
C ALA A 61 -5.20 -16.09 7.56
N LEU A 62 -4.95 -17.36 7.88
CA LEU A 62 -3.99 -17.75 8.91
C LEU A 62 -2.56 -17.37 8.51
N VAL A 63 -2.15 -17.68 7.28
CA VAL A 63 -0.81 -17.35 6.76
C VAL A 63 -0.57 -15.83 6.73
N ILE A 64 -1.55 -15.05 6.27
CA ILE A 64 -1.46 -13.59 6.22
C ILE A 64 -1.36 -12.99 7.64
N ASN A 65 -2.14 -13.51 8.59
CA ASN A 65 -2.08 -13.04 9.98
C ASN A 65 -0.72 -13.33 10.62
N GLU A 66 -0.16 -14.51 10.41
CA GLU A 66 1.18 -14.84 10.92
C GLU A 66 2.28 -14.03 10.23
N ALA A 67 2.16 -13.79 8.92
CA ALA A 67 3.07 -12.91 8.19
C ALA A 67 3.05 -11.48 8.77
N ARG A 68 1.88 -10.96 9.13
CA ARG A 68 1.73 -9.66 9.80
C ARG A 68 2.44 -9.61 11.15
N GLU A 69 2.30 -10.66 11.97
CA GLU A 69 2.99 -10.75 13.26
C GLU A 69 4.51 -10.84 13.10
N LYS A 70 5.00 -11.63 12.15
CA LYS A 70 6.44 -11.75 11.86
C LYS A 70 7.01 -10.45 11.27
N LEU A 71 6.28 -9.75 10.41
CA LEU A 71 6.66 -8.43 9.91
C LEU A 71 6.86 -7.41 11.04
N SER A 72 5.97 -7.41 12.04
CA SER A 72 6.10 -6.51 13.19
C SER A 72 7.26 -6.93 14.10
N SER A 73 7.31 -8.19 14.50
CA SER A 73 8.24 -8.66 15.53
C SER A 73 9.69 -8.82 15.05
N VAL A 74 9.90 -9.17 13.78
CA VAL A 74 11.24 -9.43 13.23
C VAL A 74 11.76 -8.24 12.42
N PHE A 75 10.91 -7.60 11.63
CA PHE A 75 11.33 -6.55 10.69
C PHE A 75 10.96 -5.14 11.15
N GLY A 76 10.17 -4.97 12.21
CA GLY A 76 9.71 -3.65 12.66
C GLY A 76 8.77 -2.96 11.67
N TYR A 77 7.97 -3.73 10.92
CA TYR A 77 6.95 -3.20 10.01
C TYR A 77 5.54 -3.57 10.47
N GLU A 78 4.63 -2.60 10.43
CA GLU A 78 3.20 -2.83 10.58
C GLU A 78 2.57 -3.04 9.20
N MET A 79 1.99 -4.21 8.99
CA MET A 79 1.08 -4.43 7.86
C MET A 79 -0.33 -4.03 8.28
N ARG A 80 -0.80 -2.87 7.77
CA ARG A 80 -2.10 -2.29 8.13
C ARG A 80 -3.14 -2.56 7.05
N GLU A 81 -4.31 -3.05 7.46
CA GLU A 81 -5.44 -3.27 6.56
C GLU A 81 -6.16 -1.93 6.27
N LEU A 82 -6.41 -1.67 4.99
CA LEU A 82 -7.26 -0.60 4.50
C LEU A 82 -8.63 -1.17 4.13
N GLN A 83 -9.68 -0.57 4.67
CA GLN A 83 -11.05 -0.82 4.25
C GLN A 83 -11.38 0.16 3.12
N LYS A 84 -11.94 -0.31 1.99
CA LYS A 84 -12.51 0.63 1.01
C LYS A 84 -13.72 1.31 1.63
N SER A 85 -13.62 2.58 1.98
CA SER A 85 -14.81 3.42 2.16
C SER A 85 -15.47 3.55 0.78
N ARG A 86 -16.65 2.94 0.60
CA ARG A 86 -17.52 3.39 -0.50
C ARG A 86 -18.00 4.80 -0.12
N PRO A 87 -17.89 5.82 -0.98
CA PRO A 87 -18.64 7.04 -0.77
C PRO A 87 -20.12 6.65 -0.74
N SER A 88 -20.76 6.88 0.40
CA SER A 88 -22.16 6.59 0.65
C SER A 88 -23.03 7.53 -0.18
N THR A 89 -23.16 7.23 -1.47
CA THR A 89 -24.21 7.80 -2.32
C THR A 89 -25.23 6.71 -2.61
N ASN A 90 -26.38 6.87 -1.97
CA ASN A 90 -27.66 6.20 -2.18
C ASN A 90 -27.77 4.73 -1.74
N GLN A 91 -28.48 4.59 -0.60
CA GLN A 91 -29.20 3.39 -0.23
C GLN A 91 -30.12 2.95 -1.37
N THR A 92 -29.80 1.86 -2.07
CA THR A 92 -30.83 0.98 -2.62
C THR A 92 -30.26 -0.43 -2.84
N ARG A 93 -30.79 -1.37 -2.05
CA ARG A 93 -30.94 -2.82 -2.30
C ARG A 93 -29.66 -3.66 -2.49
N ALA A 94 -29.31 -4.31 -1.38
CA ALA A 94 -28.80 -5.68 -1.25
C ALA A 94 -28.29 -6.39 -2.51
N SER A 95 -26.96 -6.50 -2.59
CA SER A 95 -26.32 -7.76 -2.95
C SER A 95 -25.31 -8.11 -1.86
N GLN A 96 -25.54 -9.23 -1.18
CA GLN A 96 -24.57 -9.89 -0.31
C GLN A 96 -23.44 -10.41 -1.21
N SER A 97 -22.52 -9.53 -1.62
CA SER A 97 -21.23 -9.91 -2.14
C SER A 97 -20.16 -9.52 -1.11
N SER A 98 -19.26 -10.45 -0.86
CA SER A 98 -18.26 -10.47 0.21
C SER A 98 -17.53 -9.14 0.38
N SER A 99 -17.84 -8.39 1.44
CA SER A 99 -17.03 -7.26 1.93
C SER A 99 -15.58 -7.65 2.31
N ALA A 100 -15.25 -8.95 2.29
CA ALA A 100 -13.92 -9.48 2.56
C ALA A 100 -12.95 -9.38 1.38
N ASP A 101 -13.43 -9.37 0.12
CA ASP A 101 -12.61 -9.39 -1.12
C ASP A 101 -12.27 -7.99 -1.65
N SER A 102 -12.26 -6.99 -0.77
CA SER A 102 -11.90 -5.61 -1.13
C SER A 102 -10.86 -5.01 -0.21
N ARG A 103 -10.27 -5.83 0.66
CA ARG A 103 -9.26 -5.42 1.63
C ARG A 103 -7.94 -5.23 0.91
N SER A 104 -7.25 -4.15 1.21
CA SER A 104 -5.87 -3.93 0.79
C SER A 104 -4.99 -3.68 2.01
N TYR A 105 -3.69 -3.82 1.85
CA TYR A 105 -2.72 -3.68 2.92
C TYR A 105 -1.65 -2.67 2.55
N VAL A 106 -1.24 -1.86 3.51
CA VAL A 106 -0.06 -0.99 3.39
C VAL A 106 0.97 -1.41 4.42
N LEU A 107 2.25 -1.30 4.07
CA LEU A 107 3.36 -1.58 4.96
C LEU A 107 3.89 -0.26 5.54
N MET A 108 3.89 -0.14 6.86
CA MET A 108 4.29 1.05 7.60
C MET A 108 5.49 0.71 8.47
N SER A 109 6.54 1.55 8.47
CA SER A 109 7.66 1.35 9.41
C SER A 109 7.21 1.68 10.84
N GLN A 110 7.58 0.82 11.80
CA GLN A 110 7.41 1.07 13.24
C GLN A 110 8.65 1.71 13.86
N LEU A 111 9.64 2.12 13.05
CA LEU A 111 10.81 2.79 13.54
C LEU A 111 10.44 4.16 14.15
N PRO A 112 11.04 4.52 15.30
CA PRO A 112 11.01 5.88 15.82
C PRO A 112 11.41 6.90 14.74
N ALA A 113 10.75 8.07 14.74
CA ALA A 113 10.90 9.07 13.68
C ALA A 113 12.35 9.56 13.52
N ASP A 114 13.10 9.64 14.62
CA ASP A 114 14.52 10.01 14.62
C ASP A 114 15.41 8.96 13.96
N LEU A 115 15.09 7.67 14.12
CA LEU A 115 15.81 6.57 13.46
C LEU A 115 15.42 6.48 11.98
N TYR A 116 14.13 6.62 11.67
CA TYR A 116 13.66 6.63 10.29
C TYR A 116 14.35 7.74 9.48
N ARG A 117 14.42 8.95 10.04
CA ARG A 117 15.09 10.09 9.40
C ARG A 117 16.59 9.88 9.20
N ARG A 118 17.27 9.18 10.11
CA ARG A 118 18.72 8.94 10.00
C ARG A 118 19.09 7.84 9.03
N TYR A 119 18.28 6.79 8.94
CA TYR A 119 18.67 5.54 8.29
C TYR A 119 17.84 5.17 7.06
N VAL A 120 16.65 5.76 6.90
CA VAL A 120 15.69 5.37 5.85
C VAL A 120 15.32 6.54 4.94
N GLU A 121 15.18 7.74 5.49
CA GLU A 121 14.82 8.93 4.71
C GLU A 121 15.96 9.33 3.76
N ASP A 122 15.70 9.27 2.46
CA ASP A 122 16.62 9.79 1.46
C ASP A 122 16.49 11.32 1.41
N VAL A 123 17.51 12.01 1.93
CA VAL A 123 17.59 13.48 1.94
C VAL A 123 17.54 14.04 0.51
N ASN A 124 17.97 13.26 -0.48
CA ASN A 124 17.91 13.67 -1.87
C ASN A 124 16.49 13.56 -2.45
N ALA A 125 15.56 12.84 -1.83
CA ALA A 125 14.17 12.69 -2.29
C ALA A 125 13.19 13.73 -1.68
N VAL A 126 13.70 14.69 -0.91
CA VAL A 126 12.87 15.69 -0.20
C VAL A 126 12.12 16.60 -1.18
N HIS A 127 12.71 16.93 -2.34
CA HIS A 127 12.04 17.73 -3.37
C HIS A 127 10.79 17.02 -3.91
N LEU A 128 10.84 15.69 -4.13
CA LEU A 128 9.69 14.90 -4.57
C LEU A 128 8.58 14.88 -3.51
N SER A 129 8.95 14.78 -2.23
CA SER A 129 7.98 14.84 -1.13
C SER A 129 7.28 16.20 -1.05
N GLY A 130 8.03 17.30 -1.21
CA GLY A 130 7.46 18.64 -1.30
C GLY A 130 6.53 18.82 -2.50
N PHE A 131 6.96 18.36 -3.68
CA PHE A 131 6.12 18.38 -4.89
C PHE A 131 4.83 17.57 -4.72
N THR A 132 4.94 16.37 -4.12
CA THR A 132 3.78 15.53 -3.78
C THR A 132 2.80 16.26 -2.88
N PHE A 133 3.30 16.90 -1.82
CA PHE A 133 2.47 17.65 -0.88
C PHE A 133 1.70 18.79 -1.56
N VAL A 134 2.35 19.51 -2.47
CA VAL A 134 1.73 20.58 -3.26
C VAL A 134 0.63 20.03 -4.17
N VAL A 135 0.91 18.97 -4.93
CA VAL A 135 -0.07 18.35 -5.84
C VAL A 135 -1.30 17.87 -5.05
N ILE A 136 -1.07 17.15 -3.94
CA ILE A 136 -2.13 16.67 -3.06
C ILE A 136 -2.95 17.84 -2.50
N SER A 137 -2.30 18.90 -2.04
CA SER A 137 -2.98 20.06 -1.48
C SER A 137 -3.89 20.73 -2.51
N ILE A 138 -3.46 20.85 -3.77
CA ILE A 138 -4.29 21.37 -4.86
C ILE A 138 -5.51 20.47 -5.10
N VAL A 139 -5.30 19.16 -5.17
CA VAL A 139 -6.40 18.19 -5.37
C VAL A 139 -7.39 18.25 -4.20
N HIS A 140 -6.89 18.32 -2.96
CA HIS A 140 -7.70 18.41 -1.76
C HIS A 140 -8.54 19.70 -1.75
N LEU A 141 -7.92 20.86 -2.03
CA LEU A 141 -8.61 22.15 -2.15
C LEU A 141 -9.65 22.17 -3.28
N ALA A 142 -9.49 21.35 -4.32
CA ALA A 142 -10.45 21.19 -5.40
C ALA A 142 -11.62 20.22 -5.08
N GLY A 143 -11.70 19.70 -3.86
CA GLY A 143 -12.75 18.75 -3.44
C GLY A 143 -12.42 17.30 -3.77
N GLY A 144 -11.14 16.94 -3.75
CA GLY A 144 -10.65 15.56 -3.91
C GLY A 144 -10.51 15.09 -5.36
N LYS A 145 -10.88 15.93 -6.35
CA LYS A 145 -10.69 15.64 -7.78
C LYS A 145 -10.51 16.93 -8.56
N ILE A 146 -9.64 16.91 -9.57
CA ILE A 146 -9.40 18.04 -10.45
C ILE A 146 -9.07 17.53 -11.87
N PRO A 147 -9.57 18.18 -12.94
CA PRO A 147 -9.12 17.92 -14.29
C PRO A 147 -7.62 18.20 -14.44
N GLU A 148 -6.92 17.39 -15.23
CA GLU A 148 -5.46 17.51 -15.41
C GLU A 148 -5.05 18.89 -15.92
N ASP A 149 -5.77 19.45 -16.88
CA ASP A 149 -5.51 20.81 -17.42
C ASP A 149 -5.55 21.89 -16.32
N ASN A 150 -6.49 21.76 -15.38
CA ASN A 150 -6.64 22.68 -14.26
C ASN A 150 -5.51 22.47 -13.24
N LEU A 151 -5.08 21.23 -12.99
CA LEU A 151 -3.92 20.96 -12.16
C LEU A 151 -2.66 21.59 -12.76
N TRP A 152 -2.42 21.43 -14.06
CA TRP A 152 -1.31 22.08 -14.76
C TRP A 152 -1.41 23.59 -14.75
N HIS A 153 -2.62 24.17 -14.79
CA HIS A 153 -2.79 25.61 -14.61
C HIS A 153 -2.29 26.08 -13.22
N HIS A 154 -2.58 25.33 -12.15
CA HIS A 154 -2.06 25.65 -10.82
C HIS A 154 -0.54 25.43 -10.71
N LEU A 155 -0.02 24.34 -11.25
CA LEU A 155 1.42 24.04 -11.25
C LEU A 155 2.23 25.09 -12.02
N ARG A 156 1.73 25.58 -13.15
CA ARG A 156 2.36 26.65 -13.93
C ARG A 156 2.50 27.95 -13.13
N ARG A 157 1.53 28.28 -12.27
CA ARG A 157 1.62 29.43 -11.37
C ARG A 157 2.71 29.28 -10.31
N LEU A 158 3.15 28.06 -10.05
CA LEU A 158 4.28 27.73 -9.18
C LEU A 158 5.61 27.60 -9.94
N GLY A 159 5.62 27.91 -11.25
CA GLY A 159 6.80 27.79 -12.12
C GLY A 159 7.05 26.38 -12.67
N LEU A 160 6.12 25.44 -12.47
CA LEU A 160 6.22 24.07 -12.95
C LEU A 160 5.43 23.91 -14.26
N HIS A 161 6.17 23.69 -15.35
CA HIS A 161 5.61 23.55 -16.70
C HIS A 161 5.74 22.11 -17.18
N GLU A 162 4.69 21.60 -17.84
CA GLU A 162 4.67 20.23 -18.41
C GLU A 162 5.73 19.99 -19.49
N SER A 163 6.12 21.05 -20.21
CA SER A 163 7.14 21.03 -21.25
C SER A 163 8.57 21.13 -20.69
N ASN A 164 8.72 21.24 -19.36
CA ASN A 164 10.02 21.35 -18.74
C ASN A 164 10.64 19.96 -18.57
N GLU A 165 11.51 19.60 -19.51
CA GLU A 165 12.19 18.30 -19.55
C GLU A 165 13.46 18.24 -18.69
N ASN A 166 14.02 19.39 -18.30
CA ASN A 166 15.31 19.50 -17.60
C ASN A 166 15.20 20.37 -16.34
N HIS A 167 14.19 20.15 -15.51
CA HIS A 167 14.14 20.81 -14.20
C HIS A 167 15.27 20.30 -13.30
N GLN A 168 16.04 21.21 -12.69
CA GLN A 168 17.23 20.86 -11.88
C GLN A 168 16.95 19.78 -10.82
N GLU A 169 15.78 19.85 -10.17
CA GLU A 169 15.37 18.90 -9.13
C GLU A 169 14.46 17.76 -9.63
N PHE A 170 13.72 17.94 -10.72
CA PHE A 170 12.64 17.01 -11.12
C PHE A 170 12.87 16.34 -12.47
N GLY A 171 13.89 16.74 -13.22
CA GLY A 171 14.06 16.35 -14.62
C GLY A 171 12.80 16.68 -15.42
N ASN A 172 12.16 15.65 -15.95
CA ASN A 172 10.88 15.76 -16.64
C ASN A 172 9.72 15.85 -15.63
N VAL A 173 9.17 17.06 -15.46
CA VAL A 173 8.12 17.35 -14.48
C VAL A 173 6.83 16.56 -14.75
N LYS A 174 6.51 16.30 -16.02
CA LYS A 174 5.34 15.50 -16.40
C LYS A 174 5.50 14.04 -15.97
N GLN A 175 6.65 13.44 -16.22
CA GLN A 175 6.94 12.08 -15.76
C GLN A 175 6.95 11.99 -14.22
N ALA A 176 7.47 13.01 -13.53
CA ALA A 176 7.41 13.09 -12.08
C ALA A 176 5.95 13.09 -11.59
N LEU A 177 5.07 13.89 -12.22
CA LEU A 177 3.64 13.90 -11.89
C LEU A 177 2.97 12.55 -12.17
N GLU A 178 3.24 11.93 -13.31
CA GLU A 178 2.71 10.60 -13.66
C GLU A 178 3.17 9.52 -12.65
N ALA A 179 4.43 9.57 -12.22
CA ALA A 179 4.96 8.68 -11.19
C ALA A 179 4.26 8.91 -9.84
N LEU A 180 3.99 10.15 -9.46
CA LEU A 180 3.20 10.45 -8.26
C LEU A 180 1.78 9.89 -8.36
N VAL A 181 1.15 9.99 -9.53
CA VAL A 181 -0.18 9.42 -9.76
C VAL A 181 -0.15 7.91 -9.51
N GLN A 182 0.83 7.21 -10.09
CA GLN A 182 0.97 5.76 -9.94
C GLN A 182 1.27 5.33 -8.50
N GLN A 183 2.08 6.08 -7.76
CA GLN A 183 2.47 5.75 -6.39
C GLN A 183 1.39 6.08 -5.35
N ARG A 184 0.63 7.17 -5.53
CA ARG A 184 -0.20 7.76 -4.46
C ARG A 184 -1.71 7.77 -4.72
N PHE A 185 -2.22 7.70 -5.96
CA PHE A 185 -3.68 7.63 -6.18
C PHE A 185 -4.33 6.37 -5.61
N SER A 186 -3.55 5.32 -5.36
CA SER A 186 -4.06 4.13 -4.66
C SER A 186 -4.33 4.37 -3.16
N ILE A 187 -3.70 5.40 -2.56
CA ILE A 187 -3.92 5.80 -1.15
C ILE A 187 -5.09 6.80 -1.03
N PHE A 188 -5.28 7.65 -2.05
CA PHE A 188 -6.26 8.77 -2.00
C PHE A 188 -7.74 8.36 -2.18
N LEU A 189 -8.05 7.10 -2.44
CA LEU A 189 -9.44 6.59 -2.43
C LEU A 189 -9.93 6.24 -1.00
N GLY A 190 -9.25 6.73 0.04
CA GLY A 190 -9.44 6.31 1.43
C GLY A 190 -9.91 7.37 2.41
N GLU A 191 -10.22 8.60 1.98
CA GLU A 191 -10.89 9.60 2.84
C GLU A 191 -12.35 9.82 2.42
#